data_AF-A0A7W6BFH4-F1
#
_entry.id   AF-A0A7W6BFH4-F1
#
_cell.length_a   1.000
_cell.length_b   1.000
_cell.length_c   1.000
_cell.angle_alpha   90.00
_cell.angle_beta   90.00
_cell.angle_gamma   90.00
#
_symmetry.space_group_name_H-M   'P 1'
#
loop_
_entity.id
_entity.type
_entity.pdbx_description
1 polymer ?
#
loop_
_entity_poly.entity_id
_entity_poly.type
_entity_poly.pdbx_seq_one_letter_code
_entity_poly.pdbx_strand_id
1 'polypeptide(L)' 'MAHDGAAGKLILPAADDAVEFAAVIVDPPVSEPPITKASRPEIAVGSVTIRLEEGASVARIGAVARACAFRA' A
#
# COMPACT_ATOMS: atom_id res chain seq x y z
N MET A 1 -55.95 -24.28 3.14
CA MET A 1 -54.81 -23.35 3.07
C MET A 1 -53.57 -24.13 3.46
N ALA A 2 -52.82 -24.63 2.49
CA ALA A 2 -51.51 -25.25 2.68
C ALA A 2 -50.69 -24.91 1.43
N HIS A 3 -49.65 -24.08 1.62
CA HIS A 3 -48.73 -23.69 0.57
C HIS A 3 -47.52 -24.62 0.68
N ASP A 4 -47.55 -25.72 -0.07
CA ASP A 4 -46.45 -26.67 -0.15
C ASP A 4 -45.31 -26.05 -0.98
N GLY A 5 -44.15 -25.85 -0.35
CA GLY A 5 -43.01 -25.14 -0.92
C GLY A 5 -42.32 -25.97 -2.00
N ALA A 6 -42.55 -25.63 -3.28
CA ALA A 6 -41.76 -26.15 -4.38
C ALA A 6 -40.31 -25.69 -4.22
N ALA A 7 -39.41 -26.63 -3.92
CA ALA A 7 -37.97 -26.43 -3.99
C ALA A 7 -37.58 -26.08 -5.44
N GLY A 8 -37.45 -24.79 -5.74
CA GLY A 8 -37.05 -24.30 -7.05
C GLY A 8 -35.63 -24.75 -7.37
N LYS A 9 -35.50 -25.77 -8.21
CA LYS A 9 -34.20 -26.17 -8.75
C LYS A 9 -33.79 -25.13 -9.79
N LEU A 10 -32.75 -24.35 -9.50
CA LEU A 10 -32.16 -23.43 -10.46
C LEU A 10 -31.44 -24.25 -11.53
N ILE A 11 -32.06 -24.40 -12.69
CA ILE A 11 -31.42 -24.93 -13.88
C ILE A 11 -30.84 -23.75 -14.63
N LEU A 12 -29.51 -23.66 -14.68
CA LEU A 12 -28.82 -22.68 -15.51
C LEU A 12 -29.04 -23.05 -16.99
N PRO A 13 -29.50 -22.11 -17.83
CA PRO A 13 -29.48 -22.31 -19.27
C PRO A 13 -28.02 -22.53 -19.72
N ALA A 14 -27.81 -23.41 -20.69
CA ALA A 14 -26.49 -23.61 -21.27
C ALA A 14 -25.97 -22.25 -21.78
N ALA A 15 -24.74 -21.90 -21.41
CA ALA A 15 -24.13 -20.64 -21.80
C ALA A 15 -24.08 -20.57 -23.33
N ASP A 16 -24.89 -19.68 -23.91
CA ASP A 16 -24.85 -19.33 -25.32
C ASP A 16 -23.61 -18.43 -25.49
N ASP A 17 -22.51 -19.05 -25.90
CA ASP A 17 -21.22 -18.45 -26.24
C ASP A 17 -20.18 -18.16 -25.13
N ALA A 18 -18.91 -18.32 -25.52
CA ALA A 18 -17.75 -18.19 -24.65
C ALA A 18 -17.48 -16.71 -24.37
N VAL A 19 -18.09 -16.19 -23.32
CA VAL A 19 -17.79 -14.85 -22.82
C VAL A 19 -16.38 -14.86 -22.22
N GLU A 20 -15.42 -14.31 -22.96
CA GLU A 20 -14.08 -14.03 -22.46
C GLU A 20 -14.15 -12.88 -21.45
N PHE A 21 -14.25 -13.21 -20.16
CA PHE A 21 -14.17 -12.22 -19.09
C PHE A 21 -12.71 -11.83 -18.86
N ALA A 22 -12.34 -10.60 -19.21
CA ALA A 22 -11.08 -10.02 -18.79
C ALA A 22 -11.11 -9.77 -17.27
N ALA A 23 -10.37 -10.58 -16.51
CA ALA A 23 -10.20 -10.38 -15.07
C ALA A 23 -9.12 -9.32 -14.82
N VAL A 24 -9.49 -8.20 -14.19
CA VAL A 24 -8.54 -7.24 -13.63
C VAL A 24 -8.14 -7.74 -12.24
N ILE A 25 -6.88 -8.18 -12.11
CA ILE A 25 -6.28 -8.43 -10.79
C ILE A 25 -5.87 -7.07 -10.24
N VAL A 26 -6.61 -6.57 -9.24
CA VAL A 26 -6.16 -5.43 -8.44
C VAL A 26 -5.08 -5.97 -7.52
N ASP A 27 -3.83 -5.58 -7.76
CA ASP A 27 -2.73 -5.87 -6.84
C ASP A 27 -3.13 -5.35 -5.45
N PRO A 28 -3.07 -6.16 -4.39
CA PRO A 28 -3.30 -5.67 -3.04
C PRO A 28 -2.37 -4.49 -2.80
N PRO A 29 -2.82 -3.43 -2.09
CA PRO A 29 -1.97 -2.28 -1.84
C PRO A 29 -0.63 -2.77 -1.30
N VAL A 30 0.47 -2.41 -1.99
CA VAL A 30 1.84 -2.77 -1.60
C VAL A 30 1.95 -2.48 -0.12
N SER A 31 2.04 -3.55 0.68
CA SER A 31 2.27 -3.42 2.11
C SER A 31 3.56 -2.64 2.24
N GLU A 32 3.47 -1.44 2.81
CA GLU A 32 4.65 -0.61 3.05
C GLU A 32 5.69 -1.50 3.74
N PRO A 33 6.94 -1.51 3.25
CA PRO A 33 7.97 -2.34 3.85
C PRO A 33 8.03 -2.03 5.33
N PRO A 34 8.18 -3.06 6.20
CA PRO A 34 8.22 -2.84 7.63
C PRO A 34 9.23 -1.75 7.92
N ILE A 35 8.84 -0.77 8.74
CA ILE A 35 9.72 0.31 9.19
C ILE A 35 10.80 -0.36 10.04
N THR A 36 11.82 -0.90 9.39
CA THR A 36 13.02 -1.36 10.06
C THR A 36 13.54 -0.14 10.77
N LYS A 37 13.78 -0.20 12.09
CA LYS A 37 14.45 0.90 12.78
C LYS A 37 15.71 1.21 12.00
N ALA A 38 15.71 2.32 11.29
CA ALA A 38 16.87 2.72 10.52
C ALA A 38 18.00 2.88 11.54
N SER A 39 19.02 2.03 11.42
CA SER A 39 20.24 2.12 12.26
C SER A 39 20.83 3.52 12.23
N ARG A 40 20.58 4.25 11.13
CA ARG A 40 21.03 5.60 10.87
C ARG A 40 19.85 6.53 10.60
N PRO A 41 19.74 7.68 11.29
CA PRO A 41 18.72 8.67 10.99
C PRO A 41 18.86 9.22 9.57
N GLU A 42 17.74 9.57 8.94
CA GLU A 42 17.71 10.09 7.57
C GLU A 42 16.85 11.36 7.50
N ILE A 43 17.26 12.31 6.64
CA ILE A 43 16.52 13.54 6.36
C ILE A 43 16.22 13.58 4.86
N ALA A 44 14.93 13.60 4.50
CA ALA A 44 14.47 13.72 3.12
C ALA A 44 14.12 15.18 2.79
N VAL A 45 14.67 15.70 1.69
CA VAL A 45 14.45 17.07 1.19
C VAL A 45 14.20 16.99 -0.31
N GLY A 46 12.93 17.02 -0.71
CA GLY A 46 12.54 16.79 -2.11
C GLY A 46 12.99 15.41 -2.59
N SER A 47 13.83 15.37 -3.62
CA SER A 47 14.41 14.14 -4.18
C SER A 47 15.73 13.71 -3.54
N VAL A 48 16.21 14.43 -2.52
CA VAL A 48 17.50 14.17 -1.88
C VAL A 48 17.28 13.54 -0.50
N THR A 49 18.01 12.46 -0.21
CA THR A 49 18.04 11.83 1.11
C THR A 49 19.44 11.96 1.72
N ILE A 50 19.51 12.49 2.93
CA ILE A 50 20.74 12.67 3.70
C ILE A 50 20.76 11.66 4.83
N ARG A 51 21.78 10.79 4.84
CA ARG A 51 21.98 9.78 5.89
C ARG A 51 22.92 10.32 6.95
N LEU A 52 22.54 10.21 8.22
CA LEU A 52 23.36 10.61 9.36
C LEU A 52 24.07 9.41 9.98
N GLU A 53 25.08 9.68 10.79
CA GLU A 53 25.76 8.66 11.58
C GLU A 53 24.79 7.92 12.52
N GLU A 54 25.09 6.66 12.82
CA GLU A 54 24.31 5.86 13.76
C GLU A 54 24.37 6.49 15.15
N GLY A 55 23.21 6.61 15.81
CA GLY A 55 23.11 7.28 17.10
C GLY A 55 23.35 8.80 17.05
N ALA A 56 23.22 9.45 15.89
CA ALA A 56 23.32 10.90 15.79
C ALA A 56 22.42 11.60 16.82
N SER A 57 22.99 12.56 17.55
CA SER A 57 22.25 13.28 18.57
C SER A 57 21.13 14.14 17.97
N VAL A 58 20.06 14.37 18.75
CA VAL A 58 18.94 15.24 18.35
C VAL A 58 19.42 16.64 17.96
N ALA A 59 20.44 17.17 18.65
CA ALA A 59 21.05 18.45 18.32
C ALA A 59 21.67 18.46 16.91
N ARG A 60 22.38 17.38 16.53
CA ARG A 60 22.96 17.23 15.19
C ARG A 60 21.87 17.08 14.14
N ILE A 61 20.87 16.23 14.37
CA ILE A 61 19.74 16.04 13.44
C ILE A 61 19.04 17.39 13.18
N GLY A 62 18.72 18.13 14.25
CA GLY A 62 18.08 19.44 14.15
C GLY A 62 18.95 20.50 13.45
N ALA A 63 20.27 20.47 13.65
CA ALA A 63 21.19 21.36 12.95
C ALA A 63 21.21 21.09 11.43
N VAL A 64 21.29 19.82 11.02
CA VAL A 64 21.28 19.43 9.59
C VAL A 64 19.93 19.77 8.96
N ALA A 65 18.81 19.44 9.62
CA ALA A 65 17.48 19.76 9.12
C ALA A 65 17.28 21.27 8.91
N ARG A 66 17.75 22.10 9.86
CA ARG A 66 17.70 23.56 9.71
C ARG A 66 18.59 24.09 8.58
N ALA A 67 19.75 23.49 8.35
CA ALA A 67 20.59 23.85 7.21
C ALA A 67 19.90 23.55 5.87
N CYS A 68 19.13 22.46 5.80
CA CYS A 68 18.32 22.11 4.62
C CYS A 68 17.12 23.04 4.42
N ALA A 69 16.52 23.56 5.50
CA ALA A 69 15.37 24.43 5.44
C ALA A 69 15.62 25.79 4.72
N PHE A 70 16.89 26.14 4.44
CA PHE A 70 17.23 27.38 3.72
C PHE A 70 17.03 27.28 2.20
N ARG A 71 16.58 26.15 1.65
CA ARG A 71 16.16 26.05 0.25
C ARG A 71 14.91 25.20 0.09
N ALA A 72 13.76 25.87 0.09
CA ALA A 72 12.54 25.43 -0.57
C ALA A 72 12.03 26.60 -1.42
#